data_AF-A0A1L5PDC4-F1
#
_entry.id   AF-A0A1L5PDC4-F1
#
_cell.length_a   1.000
_cell.length_b   1.000
_cell.length_c   1.000
_cell.angle_alpha   90.00
_cell.angle_beta   90.00
_cell.angle_gamma   90.00
#
_symmetry.space_group_name_H-M   'P 1'
#
loop_
_entity.id
_entity.type
_entity.pdbx_description
1 polymer ?
#
loop_
_entity_poly.entity_id
_entity_poly.type
_entity_poly.pdbx_seq_one_letter_code
_entity_poly.pdbx_strand_id
1 'polypeptide(L)'
;MSTTSASNPDGPGQNARSIDELDELIALARMITYARYAAQDVELVSATHWLDLALKAVTREIGDVAETGLPDLALSVDVFNLHRH
;
A
#
# COMPACT_ATOMS: atom_id res chain seq x y z
N MET A 1 -8.97 -24.39 60.14
CA MET A 1 -9.11 -24.10 58.70
C MET A 1 -9.24 -22.59 58.56
N SER A 2 -8.16 -21.93 58.13
CA SER A 2 -8.18 -20.51 57.75
C SER A 2 -7.07 -20.29 56.73
N THR A 3 -7.41 -20.11 55.46
CA THR A 3 -6.52 -19.46 54.51
C THR A 3 -7.21 -18.20 54.02
N THR A 4 -6.58 -17.12 54.43
CA THR A 4 -6.83 -15.71 54.21
C THR A 4 -7.15 -15.36 52.75
N SER A 5 -8.28 -14.65 52.61
CA SER A 5 -8.55 -13.53 51.71
C SER A 5 -7.61 -13.35 50.52
N ALA A 6 -8.14 -13.61 49.32
CA ALA A 6 -7.55 -13.20 48.06
C ALA A 6 -7.49 -11.67 48.01
N SER A 7 -6.29 -11.12 48.23
CA SER A 7 -5.99 -9.75 47.86
C SER A 7 -5.93 -9.67 46.33
N ASN A 8 -6.95 -9.09 45.70
CA ASN A 8 -6.85 -8.61 44.34
C ASN A 8 -6.04 -7.31 44.37
N PRO A 9 -4.84 -7.24 43.77
CA PRO A 9 -4.32 -5.96 43.35
C PRO A 9 -5.01 -5.61 42.03
N ASP A 10 -6.13 -4.90 42.12
CA ASP A 10 -6.60 -4.05 41.02
C ASP A 10 -5.52 -2.97 40.81
N GLY A 11 -4.45 -3.34 40.11
CA GLY A 11 -3.42 -2.42 39.66
C GLY A 11 -3.96 -1.65 38.45
N PRO A 12 -3.76 -0.32 38.36
CA PRO A 12 -4.06 0.44 37.16
C PRO A 12 -2.97 0.14 36.12
N GLY A 13 -3.03 -1.04 35.53
CA GLY A 13 -1.93 -1.52 34.71
C GLY A 13 -2.39 -2.61 33.77
N GLN A 14 -3.18 -2.26 32.76
CA GLN A 14 -3.39 -3.11 31.59
C GLN A 14 -4.10 -2.44 30.39
N ASN A 15 -4.23 -1.11 30.35
CA ASN A 15 -4.79 -0.39 29.18
C ASN A 15 -3.97 0.83 28.76
N ALA A 16 -2.71 0.93 29.18
CA ALA A 16 -1.79 1.89 28.59
C ALA A 16 -1.17 1.26 27.34
N ARG A 17 -1.95 1.20 26.26
CA ARG A 17 -1.41 0.85 24.94
C ARG A 17 -0.27 1.82 24.63
N SER A 18 0.87 1.30 24.19
CA SER A 18 1.98 2.16 23.78
C SER A 18 1.54 3.06 22.62
N ILE A 19 2.11 4.26 22.50
CA ILE A 19 1.78 5.19 21.41
C ILE A 19 2.06 4.54 20.05
N ASP A 20 3.15 3.77 19.95
CA ASP A 20 3.52 3.03 18.74
C ASP A 20 2.47 1.97 18.36
N GLU A 21 1.96 1.19 19.33
CA GLU A 21 0.86 0.25 19.08
C GLU A 21 -0.43 0.94 18.62
N LEU A 22 -0.69 2.16 19.11
CA LEU A 22 -1.85 2.95 18.68
C LEU A 22 -1.68 3.43 17.23
N ASP A 23 -0.49 3.89 16.86
CA ASP A 23 -0.19 4.33 15.49
C ASP A 23 -0.26 3.17 14.50
N GLU A 24 0.25 1.99 14.86
CA GLU A 24 0.14 0.78 14.04
C GLU A 24 -1.33 0.39 13.78
N LEU A 25 -2.21 0.55 14.77
CA LEU A 25 -3.64 0.27 14.58
C LEU A 25 -4.35 1.31 13.75
N ILE A 26 -3.95 2.57 13.86
CA ILE A 26 -4.46 3.62 12.98
C ILE A 26 -4.04 3.33 11.54
N ALA A 27 -2.79 2.91 11.31
CA ALA A 27 -2.31 2.49 10.01
C ALA A 27 -3.10 1.27 9.48
N LEU A 28 -3.33 0.26 10.33
CA LEU A 28 -4.11 -0.91 9.97
C LEU A 28 -5.57 -0.56 9.63
N ALA A 29 -6.22 0.28 10.43
CA ALA A 29 -7.60 0.72 10.18
C ALA A 29 -7.72 1.47 8.84
N ARG A 30 -6.72 2.30 8.50
CA ARG A 30 -6.63 2.96 7.19
C ARG A 30 -6.48 1.94 6.06
N MET A 31 -5.56 0.99 6.20
CA MET A 31 -5.38 -0.07 5.19
C MET A 31 -6.64 -0.90 4.98
N ILE A 32 -7.32 -1.30 6.05
CA ILE A 32 -8.61 -2.02 5.98
C ILE A 32 -9.65 -1.18 5.25
N THR A 33 -9.70 0.13 5.52
CA THR A 33 -10.64 1.03 4.87
C THR A 33 -10.40 1.11 3.36
N TYR A 34 -9.15 1.27 2.93
CA TYR A 34 -8.80 1.24 1.51
C TYR A 34 -9.12 -0.11 0.87
N ALA A 35 -8.80 -1.22 1.54
CA ALA A 35 -9.13 -2.56 1.05
C ALA A 35 -10.63 -2.77 0.87
N ARG A 36 -11.46 -2.24 1.79
CA ARG A 36 -12.92 -2.29 1.67
C ARG A 36 -13.43 -1.49 0.47
N TYR A 37 -12.90 -0.29 0.23
CA TYR A 37 -13.27 0.50 -0.94
C TYR A 37 -12.87 -0.21 -2.24
N ALA A 38 -11.65 -0.73 -2.33
CA ALA A 38 -11.19 -1.49 -3.48
C ALA A 38 -12.04 -2.75 -3.74
N ALA A 39 -12.45 -3.47 -2.68
CA ALA A 39 -13.29 -4.65 -2.81
C ALA A 39 -14.74 -4.36 -3.25
N GLN A 40 -15.21 -3.12 -3.06
CA GLN A 40 -16.54 -2.68 -3.49
C GLN A 40 -16.54 -2.06 -4.89
N ASP A 41 -15.36 -1.75 -5.43
CA ASP A 41 -15.22 -1.22 -6.77
C ASP A 41 -15.39 -2.34 -7.81
N VAL A 42 -16.57 -2.36 -8.42
CA VAL A 42 -16.95 -3.33 -9.46
C VAL A 42 -16.16 -3.15 -10.76
N GLU A 43 -15.59 -1.97 -10.99
CA GLU A 43 -14.81 -1.66 -12.19
C GLU A 43 -13.32 -1.97 -12.01
N LEU A 44 -12.84 -2.16 -10.77
CA LEU A 44 -11.44 -2.39 -10.45
C LEU A 44 -10.83 -3.58 -11.22
N VAL A 45 -11.57 -4.67 -11.39
CA VAL A 45 -11.10 -5.85 -12.15
C VAL A 45 -10.89 -5.49 -13.63
N SER A 46 -11.82 -4.73 -14.22
CA SER A 46 -11.70 -4.28 -15.60
C SER A 46 -10.58 -3.27 -15.76
N ALA A 47 -10.45 -2.31 -14.84
CA ALA A 47 -9.39 -1.30 -14.85
C ALA A 47 -7.99 -1.92 -14.72
N THR A 48 -7.83 -2.90 -13.81
CA THR A 48 -6.57 -3.64 -13.65
C THR A 48 -6.22 -4.48 -14.88
N HIS A 49 -7.22 -5.07 -15.55
CA HIS A 49 -7.01 -5.76 -16.83
C HIS A 49 -6.49 -4.82 -17.93
N TRP A 50 -7.13 -3.66 -18.11
CA TRP A 50 -6.68 -2.67 -19.09
C TRP A 50 -5.29 -2.11 -18.78
N LEU A 51 -4.99 -1.91 -17.50
CA LEU A 51 -3.67 -1.49 -17.06
C LEU A 51 -2.59 -2.53 -17.40
N ASP A 52 -2.85 -3.81 -17.17
CA ASP A 52 -1.93 -4.90 -17.53
C ASP A 52 -1.68 -4.95 -19.05
N LEU A 53 -2.73 -4.77 -19.86
CA LEU A 53 -2.60 -4.66 -21.32
C LEU A 53 -1.74 -3.47 -21.73
N ALA A 54 -1.96 -2.30 -21.13
CA ALA A 54 -1.17 -1.10 -21.40
C ALA A 54 0.31 -1.30 -21.00
N LEU A 55 0.58 -1.91 -19.85
CA LEU A 55 1.95 -2.21 -19.38
C LEU A 55 2.65 -3.20 -20.31
N LYS A 56 1.96 -4.23 -20.79
CA LYS A 56 2.48 -5.16 -21.79
C LYS A 56 2.81 -4.46 -23.10
N ALA A 57 1.93 -3.56 -23.56
CA ALA A 57 2.17 -2.77 -24.77
C ALA A 57 3.39 -1.86 -24.63
N VAL A 58 3.53 -1.17 -23.49
CA VAL A 58 4.71 -0.33 -23.19
C VAL A 58 5.99 -1.16 -23.12
N THR A 59 5.94 -2.32 -22.45
CA THR A 59 7.10 -3.22 -22.35
C THR A 59 7.52 -3.73 -23.72
N ARG A 60 6.54 -4.08 -24.57
CA ARG A 60 6.79 -4.48 -25.95
C ARG A 60 7.39 -3.34 -26.77
N GLU A 61 6.86 -2.13 -26.68
CA GLU A 61 7.42 -0.98 -27.40
C GLU A 61 8.87 -0.71 -26.98
N ILE A 62 9.17 -0.73 -25.68
CA ILE A 62 10.55 -0.53 -25.19
C ILE A 62 11.49 -1.67 -25.67
N GLY A 63 11.02 -2.92 -25.63
CA GLY A 63 11.78 -4.08 -26.11
C GLY A 63 11.99 -4.08 -27.63
N ASP A 64 10.94 -3.76 -28.39
CA ASP A 64 10.99 -3.62 -29.84
C ASP A 64 11.88 -2.42 -30.24
N VAL A 65 11.90 -1.34 -29.46
CA VAL A 65 12.81 -0.19 -29.62
C VAL A 65 14.27 -0.57 -29.33
N ALA A 66 14.52 -1.46 -28.37
CA ALA A 66 15.86 -1.97 -28.09
C ALA A 66 16.41 -2.87 -29.22
N GLU A 67 15.54 -3.63 -29.89
CA GLU A 67 15.91 -4.50 -31.02
C GLU A 67 15.95 -3.78 -32.37
N THR A 68 15.17 -2.71 -32.56
CA THR A 68 15.14 -1.93 -33.81
C THR A 68 16.14 -0.77 -33.85
N GLY A 69 16.84 -0.53 -32.75
CA GLY A 69 17.98 0.37 -32.62
C GLY A 69 17.84 1.69 -33.37
N LEU A 70 17.24 2.72 -32.75
CA LEU A 70 17.49 4.17 -32.96
C LEU A 70 16.54 5.06 -32.09
N PRO A 71 16.80 6.36 -31.87
CA PRO A 71 17.14 6.93 -30.56
C PRO A 71 16.10 7.94 -30.01
N ASP A 72 14.80 7.73 -30.24
CA ASP A 72 13.80 8.78 -29.99
C ASP A 72 13.01 8.62 -28.67
N LEU A 73 13.11 7.46 -28.00
CA LEU A 73 12.38 7.21 -26.74
C LEU A 73 13.10 7.76 -25.49
N ALA A 74 14.34 8.24 -25.62
CA ALA A 74 15.09 8.85 -24.52
C ALA A 74 14.55 10.24 -24.13
N LEU A 75 13.80 10.92 -25.01
CA LEU A 75 13.32 12.28 -24.77
C LEU A 75 12.10 12.36 -23.83
N SER A 76 11.45 11.24 -23.53
CA SER A 76 10.21 11.25 -22.71
C SER A 76 10.47 10.99 -21.22
N VAL A 77 11.60 10.38 -20.86
CA VAL A 77 11.94 10.10 -19.44
C VAL A 77 12.47 11.36 -18.72
N ASP A 78 13.08 12.30 -19.45
CA ASP A 78 13.54 13.57 -18.85
C ASP A 78 12.39 14.55 -18.54
N VAL A 79 11.26 14.49 -19.26
CA VAL A 79 10.11 15.36 -19.00
C VAL A 79 9.44 15.03 -17.66
N PHE A 80 9.42 13.76 -17.25
CA PHE A 80 8.89 13.37 -15.93
C PHE A 80 9.81 13.72 -14.75
N ASN A 81 11.10 13.98 -15.00
CA ASN A 81 12.06 14.38 -13.97
C ASN A 81 12.20 15.92 -13.83
N LEU A 82 11.55 16.72 -14.68
CA LEU A 82 11.70 18.18 -14.66
C LEU A 82 10.76 18.91 -13.69
N HIS A 83 9.79 18.25 -13.05
CA HIS A 83 8.86 18.92 -12.12
C HIS A 83 9.23 18.79 -10.64
N ARG A 84 10.51 18.62 -10.32
CA ARG A 84 11.00 18.71 -8.94
C ARG A 84 12.16 19.69 -8.83
N HIS A 85 11.82 20.98 -8.91
CA HIS A 85 12.63 22.06 -8.33
C HIS A 85 11.72 23.17 -7.81
#